data_AF-A0A484F6L6-F1
#
_entry.id   AF-A0A484F6L6-F1
#
_cell.length_a   1.000
_cell.length_b   1.000
_cell.length_c   1.000
_cell.angle_alpha   90.00
_cell.angle_beta   90.00
_cell.angle_gamma   90.00
#
_symmetry.space_group_name_H-M   'P 1'
#
loop_
_entity.id
_entity.type
_entity.pdbx_description
1 polymer ?
#
loop_
_entity_poly.entity_id
_entity_poly.type
_entity_poly.pdbx_seq_one_letter_code
_entity_poly.pdbx_strand_id
1 'polypeptide(L)'
;MKPKLFLFLAVFFVFLTLGCLEENMSDNASVGNSVLLSSSEQMIQDQLNQRIENTNSTNPEYFKKFETDPATIAIFNEVPLLGGRAAYSWGESLYSIAKTIQNDDNFTNYLEEHGGPLTGYAVSTDYMLIYVAPEKRNELTSEDIKIIMEIINQAAADHGVENVPVVFHASRIEISGLDYTLDS
;
A
#
# COMPACT_ATOMS: atom_id res chain seq x y z
N MET A 1 34.26 20.60 -2.98
CA MET A 1 33.08 19.85 -2.48
C MET A 1 31.84 20.51 -3.04
N LYS A 2 31.17 19.87 -4.00
CA LYS A 2 29.87 20.33 -4.53
C LYS A 2 28.77 19.60 -3.76
N PRO A 3 27.72 20.28 -3.27
CA PRO A 3 26.57 19.58 -2.72
C PRO A 3 25.83 18.90 -3.87
N LYS A 4 25.66 17.57 -3.79
CA LYS A 4 24.78 16.85 -4.71
C LYS A 4 23.35 17.10 -4.24
N LEU A 5 22.63 17.92 -5.00
CA LEU A 5 21.19 18.10 -4.90
C LEU A 5 20.54 16.79 -5.35
N PHE A 6 20.19 15.91 -4.41
CA PHE A 6 19.42 14.70 -4.72
C PHE A 6 17.93 15.07 -4.78
N LEU A 7 17.40 14.99 -6.00
CA LEU A 7 16.02 15.26 -6.34
C LEU A 7 15.17 14.06 -5.91
N PHE A 8 14.36 14.22 -4.86
CA PHE A 8 13.34 13.25 -4.44
C PHE A 8 12.24 13.19 -5.50
N LEU A 9 11.89 12.00 -5.98
CA LEU A 9 10.68 11.81 -6.78
C LEU A 9 9.84 10.67 -6.17
N ALA A 10 9.02 11.03 -5.17
CA ALA A 10 7.84 10.25 -4.86
C ALA A 10 6.85 10.42 -6.02
N VAL A 11 6.47 9.33 -6.70
CA VAL A 11 5.45 9.38 -7.75
C VAL A 11 4.09 9.53 -7.06
N PHE A 12 3.62 10.78 -6.98
CA PHE A 12 2.34 11.14 -6.40
C PHE A 12 1.20 10.89 -7.40
N PHE A 13 0.29 9.98 -7.07
CA PHE A 13 -1.11 10.12 -7.49
C PHE A 13 -1.84 10.90 -6.41
N VAL A 14 -2.18 12.16 -6.71
CA VAL A 14 -3.02 13.00 -5.85
C VAL A 14 -4.44 12.46 -5.90
N PHE A 15 -4.90 11.84 -4.82
CA PHE A 15 -6.33 11.71 -4.54
C PHE A 15 -6.67 12.52 -3.30
N LEU A 16 -7.61 13.46 -3.51
CA LEU A 16 -8.16 14.38 -2.53
C LEU A 16 -8.62 13.64 -1.27
N THR A 17 -8.08 14.04 -0.13
CA THR A 17 -8.52 13.60 1.20
C THR A 17 -9.92 14.12 1.49
N LEU A 18 -10.89 13.23 1.69
CA LEU A 18 -12.17 13.54 2.35
C LEU A 18 -12.01 13.26 3.84
N GLY A 19 -11.69 14.32 4.58
CA GLY A 19 -11.79 14.36 6.03
C GLY A 19 -12.91 15.32 6.43
N CYS A 20 -13.64 14.92 7.48
CA CYS A 20 -14.69 15.63 8.22
C CYS A 20 -16.12 15.44 7.71
N LEU A 21 -16.90 14.59 8.39
CA LEU A 21 -17.84 15.07 9.39
C LEU A 21 -18.36 13.89 10.24
N GLU A 22 -18.12 13.94 11.55
CA GLU A 22 -18.76 13.10 12.54
C GLU A 22 -19.73 13.96 13.36
N GLU A 23 -20.97 13.47 13.43
CA GLU A 23 -22.08 13.66 14.38
C GLU A 23 -22.54 15.06 14.86
N ASN A 24 -23.85 15.30 14.67
CA ASN A 24 -24.72 15.77 15.76
C ASN A 24 -26.21 15.40 15.52
N MET A 25 -26.69 14.47 16.36
CA MET A 25 -28.02 14.29 16.98
C MET A 25 -29.33 14.56 16.20
N SER A 26 -30.26 13.59 16.29
CA SER A 26 -31.55 13.69 17.02
C SER A 26 -32.70 12.93 16.33
N ASP A 27 -33.42 12.14 17.11
CA ASP A 27 -34.61 11.34 16.75
C ASP A 27 -35.74 12.15 16.08
N ASN A 28 -36.24 11.66 14.93
CA ASN A 28 -37.64 11.23 14.74
C ASN A 28 -38.03 11.04 13.26
N ALA A 29 -38.91 10.05 13.06
CA ALA A 29 -39.88 9.90 11.99
C ALA A 29 -39.39 9.44 10.59
N SER A 30 -39.93 8.29 10.19
CA SER A 30 -39.94 7.77 8.84
C SER A 30 -40.59 8.75 7.86
N VAL A 31 -39.79 9.35 6.99
CA VAL A 31 -40.22 9.85 5.68
C VAL A 31 -39.10 9.49 4.72
N GLY A 32 -39.44 8.86 3.61
CA GLY A 32 -38.49 8.55 2.54
C GLY A 32 -37.92 9.82 1.95
N ASN A 33 -36.84 10.33 2.55
CA ASN A 33 -36.00 11.35 1.94
C ASN A 33 -35.08 10.63 0.95
N SER A 34 -35.45 10.62 -0.32
CA SER A 34 -34.42 10.56 -1.37
C SER A 34 -33.61 11.86 -1.22
N VAL A 35 -32.46 11.78 -0.55
CA VAL A 35 -31.54 12.90 -0.44
C VAL A 35 -31.13 13.27 -1.87
N LEU A 36 -31.66 14.39 -2.38
CA LEU A 36 -31.24 14.92 -3.66
C LEU A 36 -29.82 15.44 -3.49
N LEU A 37 -28.84 14.66 -3.96
CA LEU A 37 -27.45 15.07 -4.01
C LEU A 37 -27.33 16.32 -4.89
N SER A 38 -26.47 17.25 -4.48
CA SER A 38 -26.04 18.33 -5.36
C SER A 38 -25.38 17.76 -6.62
N SER A 39 -25.37 18.53 -7.72
CA SER A 39 -24.74 18.08 -8.97
C SER A 39 -23.25 17.72 -8.79
N SER A 40 -22.54 18.37 -7.87
CA SER A 40 -21.17 18.03 -7.50
C SER A 40 -21.05 16.71 -6.73
N GLU A 41 -21.95 16.46 -5.78
CA GLU A 41 -21.94 15.20 -5.02
C GLU A 41 -22.31 14.02 -5.92
N GLN A 42 -23.28 14.20 -6.81
CA GLN A 42 -23.64 13.18 -7.80
C GLN A 42 -22.45 12.83 -8.69
N MET A 43 -21.74 13.84 -9.20
CA MET A 43 -20.54 13.62 -10.03
C MET A 43 -19.45 12.85 -9.26
N ILE A 44 -19.24 13.16 -7.98
CA ILE A 44 -18.27 12.44 -7.14
C ILE A 44 -18.70 10.97 -6.94
N GLN A 45 -19.99 10.74 -6.68
CA GLN A 45 -20.52 9.39 -6.51
C GLN A 45 -20.43 8.57 -7.81
N ASP A 46 -20.71 9.16 -8.96
CA ASP A 46 -20.59 8.51 -10.25
C ASP A 46 -19.13 8.12 -10.55
N GLN A 47 -18.18 9.01 -10.24
CA GLN A 47 -16.74 8.72 -10.36
C GLN A 47 -16.29 7.60 -9.42
N LEU A 48 -16.80 7.57 -8.18
CA LEU A 48 -16.50 6.50 -7.23
C LEU A 48 -17.06 5.16 -7.71
N ASN A 49 -18.31 5.14 -8.17
CA ASN A 49 -18.93 3.93 -8.69
C ASN A 49 -18.19 3.41 -9.92
N GLN A 50 -17.77 4.29 -10.83
CA GLN A 50 -16.96 3.91 -11.98
C GLN A 50 -15.63 3.29 -11.56
N ARG A 51 -14.96 3.81 -10.53
CA ARG A 51 -13.72 3.20 -9.99
C ARG A 51 -13.97 1.80 -9.44
N ILE A 52 -15.06 1.64 -8.69
CA ILE A 52 -15.43 0.36 -8.10
C ILE A 52 -15.75 -0.67 -9.18
N GLU A 53 -16.49 -0.27 -10.22
CA GLU A 53 -16.82 -1.14 -11.36
C GLU A 53 -15.56 -1.55 -12.16
N ASN A 54 -14.58 -0.65 -12.24
CA ASN A 54 -13.30 -0.93 -12.89
C ASN A 54 -12.29 -1.64 -11.99
N THR A 55 -12.61 -1.87 -10.72
CA THR A 55 -11.72 -2.59 -9.80
C THR A 55 -11.82 -4.08 -10.07
N ASN A 56 -10.68 -4.67 -10.44
CA ASN A 56 -10.59 -6.11 -10.58
C ASN A 56 -10.76 -6.78 -9.21
N SER A 57 -11.34 -7.98 -9.22
CA SER A 57 -11.28 -8.86 -8.06
C SER A 57 -9.84 -9.13 -7.67
N THR A 58 -9.59 -9.29 -6.38
CA THR A 58 -8.28 -9.72 -5.88
C THR A 58 -7.94 -11.11 -6.42
N ASN A 59 -6.64 -11.40 -6.58
CA ASN A 59 -6.20 -12.63 -7.23
C ASN A 59 -5.25 -13.47 -6.34
N PRO A 60 -5.80 -14.38 -5.51
CA PRO A 60 -4.99 -15.26 -4.66
C PRO A 60 -4.08 -16.21 -5.46
N GLU A 61 -4.48 -16.62 -6.66
CA GLU A 61 -3.67 -17.51 -7.50
C GLU A 61 -2.44 -16.80 -8.08
N TYR A 62 -2.54 -15.49 -8.34
CA TYR A 62 -1.36 -14.72 -8.72
C TYR A 62 -0.36 -14.63 -7.56
N PHE A 63 -0.86 -14.44 -6.33
CA PHE A 63 -0.03 -14.38 -5.13
C PHE A 63 0.75 -15.67 -4.85
N LYS A 64 0.13 -16.83 -5.08
CA LYS A 64 0.79 -18.15 -4.93
C LYS A 64 2.04 -18.33 -5.80
N LYS A 65 2.21 -17.54 -6.86
CA LYS A 65 3.43 -17.60 -7.68
C LYS A 65 4.69 -17.32 -6.86
N PHE A 66 4.60 -16.46 -5.84
CA PHE A 66 5.72 -16.16 -4.94
C PHE A 66 6.20 -17.38 -4.14
N GLU A 67 5.35 -18.37 -3.87
CA GLU A 67 5.75 -19.60 -3.13
C GLU A 67 6.81 -20.41 -3.87
N THR A 68 6.86 -20.26 -5.19
CA THR A 68 7.79 -20.99 -6.07
C THR A 68 8.90 -20.11 -6.64
N ASP A 69 8.87 -18.81 -6.35
CA ASP A 69 9.90 -17.88 -6.80
C ASP A 69 11.14 -17.96 -5.91
N PRO A 70 12.34 -18.29 -6.46
CA PRO A 70 13.57 -18.38 -5.69
C PRO A 70 14.03 -17.04 -5.06
N ALA A 71 13.54 -15.91 -5.57
CA ALA A 71 13.80 -14.59 -5.00
C ALA A 71 12.88 -14.27 -3.82
N THR A 72 11.81 -15.02 -3.59
CA THR A 72 11.00 -14.89 -2.37
C THR A 72 11.80 -15.28 -1.13
N ILE A 73 11.73 -14.43 -0.11
CA ILE A 73 12.39 -14.59 1.19
C ILE A 73 11.37 -15.10 2.22
N ALA A 74 10.21 -14.47 2.29
CA ALA A 74 9.13 -14.84 3.20
C ALA A 74 7.77 -14.40 2.63
N ILE A 75 6.73 -15.14 3.00
CA ILE A 75 5.33 -14.86 2.65
C ILE A 75 4.51 -14.91 3.92
N PHE A 76 3.60 -13.95 4.08
CA PHE A 76 2.69 -13.87 5.21
C PHE A 76 1.26 -13.72 4.73
N ASN A 77 0.35 -14.43 5.40
CA ASN A 77 -1.09 -14.42 5.19
C ASN A 77 -1.52 -14.79 3.75
N GLU A 78 -2.84 -14.82 3.53
CA GLU A 78 -3.43 -15.17 2.24
C GLU A 78 -4.18 -13.98 1.66
N VAL A 79 -4.08 -13.77 0.35
CA VAL A 79 -4.91 -12.78 -0.35
C VAL A 79 -6.37 -13.24 -0.26
N PRO A 80 -7.28 -12.42 0.29
CA PRO A 80 -8.70 -12.77 0.33
C PRO A 80 -9.28 -12.76 -1.09
N LEU A 81 -10.25 -13.60 -1.40
CA LEU A 81 -10.98 -13.56 -2.67
C LEU A 81 -12.15 -12.56 -2.56
N LEU A 82 -11.96 -11.35 -3.09
CA LEU A 82 -12.88 -10.23 -3.01
C LEU A 82 -13.20 -9.72 -4.42
N GLY A 83 -14.39 -9.13 -4.59
CA GLY A 83 -14.80 -8.48 -5.85
C GLY A 83 -15.55 -7.18 -5.61
N GLY A 84 -15.64 -6.36 -6.66
CA GLY A 84 -16.38 -5.09 -6.65
C GLY A 84 -15.95 -4.16 -5.51
N ARG A 85 -16.93 -3.63 -4.76
CA ARG A 85 -16.68 -2.65 -3.69
C ARG A 85 -15.76 -3.20 -2.59
N ALA A 86 -15.83 -4.48 -2.27
CA ALA A 86 -14.97 -5.08 -1.25
C ALA A 86 -13.50 -5.12 -1.69
N ALA A 87 -13.23 -5.45 -2.96
CA ALA A 87 -11.87 -5.41 -3.52
C ALA A 87 -11.33 -3.98 -3.58
N TYR A 88 -12.17 -3.01 -3.95
CA TYR A 88 -11.80 -1.59 -3.94
C TYR A 88 -11.43 -1.11 -2.54
N SER A 89 -12.32 -1.31 -1.56
CA SER A 89 -12.07 -0.92 -0.17
C SER A 89 -10.82 -1.59 0.40
N TRP A 90 -10.60 -2.86 0.09
CA TRP A 90 -9.40 -3.59 0.47
C TRP A 90 -8.12 -2.94 -0.06
N GLY A 91 -8.06 -2.62 -1.36
CA GLY A 91 -6.92 -1.95 -1.97
C GLY A 91 -6.64 -0.57 -1.36
N GLU A 92 -7.69 0.21 -1.08
CA GLU A 92 -7.57 1.51 -0.39
C GLU A 92 -7.02 1.36 1.04
N SER A 93 -7.44 0.32 1.76
CA SER A 93 -6.89 0.00 3.08
C SER A 93 -5.41 -0.37 3.00
N LEU A 94 -4.99 -1.24 2.07
CA LEU A 94 -3.58 -1.58 1.87
C LEU A 94 -2.74 -0.34 1.56
N TYR A 95 -3.26 0.56 0.73
CA TYR A 95 -2.59 1.83 0.41
C TYR A 95 -2.47 2.74 1.65
N SER A 96 -3.50 2.79 2.48
CA SER A 96 -3.49 3.58 3.72
C SER A 96 -2.49 3.03 4.73
N ILE A 97 -2.37 1.70 4.84
CA ILE A 97 -1.34 1.03 5.66
C ILE A 97 0.06 1.38 5.16
N ALA A 98 0.29 1.32 3.84
CA ALA A 98 1.56 1.70 3.22
C ALA A 98 1.97 3.15 3.52
N LYS A 99 1.01 4.06 3.63
CA LYS A 99 1.27 5.44 4.04
C LYS A 99 1.62 5.55 5.52
N THR A 100 0.98 4.76 6.39
CA THR A 100 1.32 4.73 7.81
C THR A 100 2.76 4.26 8.00
N ILE A 101 3.15 3.12 7.43
CA ILE A 101 4.52 2.59 7.58
C ILE A 101 5.58 3.50 6.95
N GLN A 102 5.23 4.30 5.94
CA GLN A 102 6.14 5.28 5.35
C GLN A 102 6.67 6.28 6.38
N ASN A 103 5.82 6.62 7.35
CA ASN A 103 6.08 7.64 8.36
C ASN A 103 6.54 7.01 9.69
N ASP A 104 6.77 5.69 9.73
CA ASP A 104 7.25 4.99 10.92
C ASP A 104 8.78 4.95 10.92
N ASP A 105 9.40 5.61 11.90
CA ASP A 105 10.85 5.69 12.05
C ASP A 105 11.51 4.31 12.24
N ASN A 106 10.81 3.35 12.85
CA ASN A 106 11.36 2.00 13.02
C ASN A 106 11.37 1.25 11.69
N PHE A 107 10.37 1.49 10.83
CA PHE A 107 10.37 0.94 9.48
C PHE A 107 11.43 1.59 8.59
N THR A 108 11.55 2.92 8.61
CA THR A 108 12.51 3.64 7.75
C THR A 108 13.96 3.28 8.02
N ASN A 109 14.31 2.89 9.26
CA ASN A 109 15.64 2.38 9.59
C ASN A 109 16.04 1.11 8.82
N TYR A 110 15.07 0.35 8.28
CA TYR A 110 15.34 -0.80 7.43
C TYR A 110 15.60 -0.45 5.97
N LEU A 111 15.34 0.79 5.55
CA LEU A 111 15.58 1.25 4.18
C LEU A 111 17.08 1.48 3.93
N GLU A 112 17.53 1.22 2.70
CA GLU A 112 18.93 1.37 2.29
C GLU A 112 19.48 2.78 2.50
N GLU A 113 18.65 3.81 2.38
CA GLU A 113 19.04 5.20 2.62
C GLU A 113 19.44 5.47 4.09
N HIS A 114 18.94 4.63 5.00
CA HIS A 114 19.29 4.60 6.42
C HIS A 114 20.32 3.49 6.76
N GLY A 115 20.87 2.82 5.73
CA GLY A 115 21.85 1.75 5.87
C GLY A 115 21.25 0.34 5.96
N GLY A 116 19.92 0.20 5.96
CA GLY A 116 19.23 -1.08 6.08
C GLY A 116 19.23 -1.94 4.82
N PRO A 117 18.61 -3.15 4.88
CA PRO A 117 18.59 -4.12 3.78
C PRO A 117 17.48 -3.92 2.75
N LEU A 118 16.49 -3.05 3.00
CA LEU A 118 15.32 -2.88 2.13
C LEU A 118 15.54 -1.77 1.09
N THR A 119 15.30 -2.08 -0.18
CA THR A 119 15.31 -1.07 -1.26
C THR A 119 14.02 -0.26 -1.30
N GLY A 120 12.95 -0.77 -0.68
CA GLY A 120 11.66 -0.08 -0.58
C GLY A 120 10.50 -1.04 -0.37
N TYR A 121 9.29 -0.57 -0.66
CA TYR A 121 8.07 -1.36 -0.64
C TYR A 121 7.08 -0.87 -1.70
N ALA A 122 6.15 -1.73 -2.09
CA ALA A 122 5.02 -1.39 -2.95
C ALA A 122 3.74 -2.04 -2.44
N VAL A 123 2.62 -1.49 -2.90
CA VAL A 123 1.30 -2.05 -2.65
C VAL A 123 0.64 -2.31 -3.99
N SER A 124 0.12 -3.52 -4.15
CA SER A 124 -0.85 -3.86 -5.19
C SER A 124 -2.26 -3.82 -4.61
N THR A 125 -3.28 -4.07 -5.43
CA THR A 125 -4.65 -4.27 -4.91
C THR A 125 -4.78 -5.52 -4.03
N ASP A 126 -3.80 -6.41 -4.05
CA ASP A 126 -3.93 -7.76 -3.50
C ASP A 126 -3.07 -7.94 -2.23
N TYR A 127 -1.86 -7.41 -2.25
CA TYR A 127 -0.82 -7.62 -1.22
C TYR A 127 0.18 -6.46 -1.16
N MET A 128 0.94 -6.42 -0.06
CA MET A 128 2.12 -5.57 0.11
C MET A 128 3.39 -6.33 -0.26
N LEU A 129 4.29 -5.67 -0.99
CA LEU A 129 5.58 -6.21 -1.42
C LEU A 129 6.70 -5.43 -0.75
N ILE A 130 7.56 -6.13 -0.02
CA ILE A 130 8.75 -5.58 0.62
C ILE A 130 9.96 -5.97 -0.21
N TYR A 131 10.66 -4.97 -0.75
CA TYR A 131 11.79 -5.20 -1.63
C TYR A 131 13.09 -5.23 -0.83
N VAL A 132 13.77 -6.37 -0.86
CA VAL A 132 15.06 -6.57 -0.21
C VAL A 132 16.15 -6.48 -1.26
N ALA A 133 17.21 -5.71 -0.99
CA ALA A 133 18.34 -5.63 -1.90
C ALA A 133 18.94 -7.04 -2.09
N PRO A 134 19.05 -7.56 -3.33
CA PRO A 134 19.48 -8.94 -3.57
C PRO A 134 20.81 -9.28 -2.89
N GLU A 135 21.74 -8.33 -2.88
CA GLU A 135 23.06 -8.46 -2.25
C GLU A 135 23.03 -8.41 -0.72
N LYS A 136 22.00 -7.79 -0.12
CA LYS A 136 21.79 -7.72 1.33
C LYS A 136 20.76 -8.72 1.84
N ARG A 137 20.29 -9.66 0.99
CA ARG A 137 19.30 -10.70 1.38
C ARG A 137 19.69 -11.43 2.66
N ASN A 138 20.98 -11.69 2.87
CA ASN A 138 21.48 -12.42 4.03
C ASN A 138 21.63 -11.54 5.30
N GLU A 139 21.52 -10.22 5.18
CA GLU A 139 21.54 -9.27 6.30
C GLU A 139 20.16 -9.17 6.97
N LEU A 140 19.07 -9.49 6.25
CA LEU A 140 17.72 -9.50 6.79
C LEU A 140 17.49 -10.78 7.60
N THR A 141 17.46 -10.67 8.94
CA THR A 141 17.26 -11.82 9.82
C THR A 141 15.78 -12.16 10.01
N SER A 142 15.50 -13.35 10.57
CA SER A 142 14.12 -13.71 10.92
C SER A 142 13.51 -12.78 11.99
N GLU A 143 14.33 -12.21 12.87
CA GLU A 143 13.84 -11.24 13.86
C GLU A 143 13.51 -9.91 13.20
N ASP A 144 14.31 -9.46 12.23
CA ASP A 144 14.01 -8.26 11.44
C ASP A 144 12.68 -8.40 10.69
N ILE A 145 12.46 -9.55 10.04
CA ILE A 145 11.19 -9.83 9.37
C ILE A 145 10.02 -9.78 10.36
N LYS A 146 10.20 -10.32 11.57
CA LYS A 146 9.18 -10.29 12.62
C LYS A 146 8.87 -8.85 13.07
N ILE A 147 9.89 -8.03 13.30
CA ILE A 147 9.73 -6.61 13.66
C ILE A 147 9.01 -5.84 12.55
N ILE A 148 9.42 -6.02 11.30
CA ILE A 148 8.77 -5.37 10.15
C ILE A 148 7.30 -5.81 10.06
N MET A 149 7.00 -7.09 10.26
CA MET A 149 5.62 -7.58 10.29
C MET A 149 4.82 -7.02 11.47
N GLU A 150 5.42 -6.83 12.66
CA GLU A 150 4.76 -6.17 13.79
C GLU A 150 4.38 -4.73 13.46
N ILE A 151 5.26 -3.97 12.79
CA ILE A 151 4.97 -2.61 12.33
C ILE A 151 3.82 -2.61 11.31
N ILE A 152 3.86 -3.50 10.31
CA ILE A 152 2.79 -3.61 9.32
C ILE A 152 1.46 -3.99 9.98
N ASN A 153 1.47 -4.95 10.91
CA ASN A 153 0.26 -5.38 11.60
C ASN A 153 -0.31 -4.28 12.52
N GLN A 154 0.53 -3.50 13.17
CA GLN A 154 0.09 -2.35 13.97
C GLN A 154 -0.56 -1.30 13.07
N ALA A 155 0.08 -0.96 11.94
CA ALA A 155 -0.50 -0.04 10.96
C ALA A 155 -1.82 -0.60 10.39
N ALA A 156 -1.92 -1.91 10.15
CA ALA A 156 -3.14 -2.56 9.68
C ALA A 156 -4.28 -2.47 10.69
N ALA A 157 -3.98 -2.68 11.98
CA ALA A 157 -4.95 -2.59 13.05
C ALA A 157 -5.56 -1.18 13.16
N ASP A 158 -4.76 -0.13 12.97
CA ASP A 158 -5.24 1.26 12.95
C ASP A 158 -6.24 1.54 11.81
N HIS A 159 -6.21 0.72 10.75
CA HIS A 159 -7.13 0.77 9.61
C HIS A 159 -8.20 -0.33 9.64
N GLY A 160 -8.33 -1.07 10.75
CA GLY A 160 -9.32 -2.14 10.91
C GLY A 160 -9.09 -3.35 9.99
N VAL A 161 -7.86 -3.56 9.53
CA VAL A 161 -7.47 -4.70 8.70
C VAL A 161 -6.68 -5.70 9.53
N GLU A 162 -7.05 -6.97 9.41
CA GLU A 162 -6.29 -8.09 9.95
C GLU A 162 -5.65 -8.90 8.82
N ASN A 163 -4.55 -9.59 9.10
CA ASN A 163 -3.91 -10.55 8.21
C ASN A 163 -3.52 -9.98 6.83
N VAL A 164 -2.80 -8.85 6.81
CA VAL A 164 -2.30 -8.26 5.56
C VAL A 164 -1.40 -9.26 4.81
N PRO A 165 -1.67 -9.56 3.54
CA PRO A 165 -0.79 -10.37 2.71
C PRO A 165 0.50 -9.61 2.42
N VAL A 166 1.64 -10.17 2.82
CA VAL A 166 2.95 -9.54 2.66
C VAL A 166 3.92 -10.52 2.03
N VAL A 167 4.72 -10.05 1.07
CA VAL A 167 5.82 -10.81 0.48
C VAL A 167 7.10 -10.03 0.67
N PHE A 168 8.13 -10.70 1.20
CA PHE A 168 9.51 -10.21 1.17
C PHE A 168 10.19 -10.82 -0.04
N HIS A 169 10.69 -9.98 -0.95
CA HIS A 169 11.21 -10.41 -2.23
C HIS A 169 12.58 -9.79 -2.51
N ALA A 170 13.55 -10.61 -2.89
CA ALA A 170 14.90 -10.21 -3.26
C ALA A 170 14.91 -9.64 -4.68
N SER A 171 14.48 -8.39 -4.83
CA SER A 171 14.52 -7.66 -6.10
C SER A 171 14.76 -6.18 -5.85
N ARG A 172 15.35 -5.52 -6.83
CA ARG A 172 15.44 -4.06 -6.85
C ARG A 172 14.18 -3.49 -7.49
N ILE A 173 13.78 -2.30 -7.06
CA ILE A 173 12.82 -1.49 -7.81
C ILE A 173 13.52 -1.06 -9.10
N GLU A 174 13.27 -1.77 -10.20
CA GLU A 174 13.71 -1.33 -11.52
C GLU A 174 12.76 -0.24 -12.02
N ILE A 175 13.15 1.02 -11.87
CA ILE A 175 12.48 2.13 -12.54
C ILE A 175 12.89 2.07 -14.01
N SER A 176 12.21 1.24 -14.80
CA SER A 176 12.35 1.27 -16.25
C SER A 176 11.84 2.63 -16.77
N GLY A 177 12.75 3.54 -17.14
CA GLY A 177 12.38 4.78 -17.82
C GLY A 177 13.20 6.05 -17.53
N LEU A 178 14.21 6.03 -16.64
CA LEU A 178 15.11 7.17 -16.46
C LEU A 178 16.56 6.74 -16.71
N ASP A 179 16.89 6.61 -18.00
CA ASP A 179 18.26 6.56 -18.50
C ASP A 179 18.87 7.95 -18.32
N TYR A 180 19.35 8.28 -17.12
CA TYR A 180 20.29 9.37 -16.96
C TYR A 180 21.67 8.84 -17.34
N THR A 181 21.94 8.84 -18.65
CA THR A 181 23.32 8.91 -19.13
C THR A 181 23.95 10.16 -18.53
N LEU A 182 24.67 9.98 -17.43
CA LEU A 182 25.69 10.94 -17.03
C LEU A 182 26.84 10.76 -18.02
N ASP A 183 26.72 11.43 -19.16
CA ASP A 183 27.90 11.71 -19.98
C ASP A 183 28.90 12.45 -19.09
N SER A 184 30.07 11.83 -19.01
CA SER A 184 31.26 12.20 -18.23
C SER A 184 31.80 13.59 -18.54
#